data_AF-A0A7C2C2J0-F1
#
_entry.id   AF-A0A7C2C2J0-F1
#
_cell.length_a   1.000
_cell.length_b   1.000
_cell.length_c   1.000
_cell.angle_alpha   90.00
_cell.angle_beta   90.00
_cell.angle_gamma   90.00
#
_symmetry.space_group_name_H-M   'P 1'
#
loop_
_entity.id
_entity.type
_entity.pdbx_description
1 polymer ?
#
loop_
_entity_poly.entity_id
_entity_poly.type
_entity_poly.pdbx_seq_one_letter_code
_entity_poly.pdbx_strand_id
1 'polypeptide(L)' 'MSQADVVIVSGVRTAIGTFGGSLKDVPASELGATVVKEAVRRAQVAPDQVGHVVFGQVLHTATEDPYIARV' A
#
# COMPACT_ATOMS: atom_id res chain seq x y z
N MET A 1 -2.31 29.73 -10.35
CA MET A 1 -2.88 28.79 -9.36
C MET A 1 -1.95 28.80 -8.18
N SER A 2 -2.43 29.12 -6.98
CA SER A 2 -1.63 28.98 -5.75
C SER A 2 -1.25 27.51 -5.62
N GLN A 3 0.03 27.23 -5.41
CA GLN A 3 0.52 25.87 -5.24
C GLN A 3 -0.13 25.29 -3.97
N ALA A 4 -0.81 24.16 -4.09
CA ALA A 4 -1.35 23.47 -2.93
C ALA A 4 -0.18 22.89 -2.12
N ASP A 5 -0.20 23.08 -0.80
CA ASP A 5 0.78 22.46 0.08
C ASP A 5 0.55 20.94 0.09
N VAL A 6 1.64 20.19 -0.09
CA VAL A 6 1.63 18.72 -0.07
C VAL A 6 2.36 18.26 1.18
N VAL A 7 1.68 17.50 2.01
CA VAL A 7 2.20 17.02 3.30
C VAL A 7 2.14 15.50 3.41
N ILE A 8 3.15 14.90 4.04
CA ILE A 8 3.18 13.48 4.36
C ILE A 8 2.64 13.33 5.79
N VAL A 9 1.47 12.69 5.93
CA VAL A 9 0.80 12.52 7.22
C VAL A 9 1.08 11.16 7.88
N SER A 10 1.64 10.19 7.15
CA SER A 10 1.95 8.85 7.65
C SER A 10 2.91 8.12 6.70
N GLY A 11 3.70 7.20 7.25
CA GLY A 11 4.62 6.34 6.49
C GLY A 11 4.93 5.06 7.25
N VAL A 12 4.70 3.91 6.61
CA VAL A 12 4.89 2.57 7.20
C VAL A 12 5.33 1.58 6.13
N ARG A 13 5.83 0.42 6.57
CA ARG A 13 6.17 -0.71 5.71
C ARG A 13 5.89 -2.04 6.41
N THR A 14 5.78 -3.12 5.65
CA THR A 14 5.88 -4.49 6.17
C THR A 14 7.32 -4.81 6.60
N ALA A 15 7.51 -5.97 7.23
CA ALA A 15 8.82 -6.63 7.22
C ALA A 15 9.28 -6.91 5.78
N ILE A 16 10.59 -7.06 5.58
CA ILE A 16 11.16 -7.49 4.29
C ILE A 16 11.57 -8.94 4.44
N GLY A 17 10.96 -9.82 3.66
CA GLY A 17 11.30 -11.24 3.61
C GLY A 17 12.52 -11.49 2.72
N THR A 18 13.26 -12.57 2.99
CA THR A 18 14.22 -13.12 2.04
C THR A 18 13.50 -13.97 0.99
N PHE A 19 14.13 -14.20 -0.16
CA PHE A 19 13.60 -15.11 -1.18
C PHE A 19 13.33 -16.50 -0.57
N GLY A 20 12.11 -17.02 -0.76
CA GLY A 20 11.67 -18.29 -0.17
C GLY A 20 11.52 -18.28 1.36
N GLY A 21 11.55 -17.10 2.01
CA GLY A 21 11.52 -16.93 3.46
C GLY A 21 10.13 -16.71 4.03
N SER A 22 10.08 -15.93 5.12
CA SER A 22 8.90 -15.76 5.99
C SER A 22 7.65 -15.17 5.33
N LEU A 23 7.81 -14.46 4.20
CA LEU A 23 6.70 -13.81 3.49
C LEU A 23 6.38 -14.47 2.13
N LYS A 24 6.99 -15.62 1.82
CA LYS A 24 6.87 -16.25 0.49
C LYS A 24 5.42 -16.61 0.12
N ASP A 25 4.60 -16.91 1.12
CA ASP A 25 3.23 -17.40 0.96
C ASP A 25 2.20 -16.25 1.07
N VAL A 26 2.65 -15.00 1.27
CA VAL A 26 1.78 -13.83 1.36
C VAL A 26 1.71 -13.13 0.01
N PRO A 27 0.52 -13.01 -0.61
CA PRO A 27 0.35 -12.28 -1.85
C PRO A 27 0.79 -10.82 -1.74
N ALA A 28 1.31 -10.26 -2.84
CA ALA A 28 1.74 -8.86 -2.86
C ALA A 28 0.58 -7.90 -2.56
N SER A 29 -0.62 -8.22 -3.04
CA SER A 29 -1.87 -7.49 -2.73
C SER A 29 -2.16 -7.42 -1.23
N GLU A 30 -1.97 -8.52 -0.50
CA GLU A 30 -2.19 -8.57 0.95
C GLU A 30 -1.12 -7.77 1.72
N LEU A 31 0.14 -7.83 1.28
CA LEU A 31 1.20 -6.98 1.83
C LEU A 31 0.88 -5.50 1.61
N GLY A 32 0.42 -5.13 0.41
CA GLY A 32 0.00 -3.77 0.08
C GLY A 32 -1.18 -3.30 0.91
N ALA A 33 -2.24 -4.10 1.02
CA ALA A 33 -3.42 -3.81 1.83
C ALA A 33 -3.05 -3.61 3.31
N THR A 34 -2.14 -4.44 3.85
CA THR A 34 -1.65 -4.31 5.22
C THR A 34 -0.97 -2.96 5.46
N VAL A 35 -0.12 -2.52 4.53
CA VAL A 35 0.57 -1.23 4.62
C VAL A 35 -0.41 -0.07 4.51
N VAL A 36 -1.32 -0.09 3.53
CA VAL A 36 -2.31 0.97 3.32
C VAL A 36 -3.21 1.12 4.55
N LYS A 37 -3.72 0.01 5.09
CA LYS A 37 -4.58 0.02 6.29
C LYS A 37 -3.87 0.64 7.49
N GLU A 38 -2.62 0.27 7.73
CA GLU A 38 -1.84 0.83 8.84
C GLU A 38 -1.45 2.29 8.60
N ALA A 39 -1.14 2.67 7.36
CA ALA A 39 -0.81 4.05 6.99
C ALA A 39 -2.00 4.98 7.25
N VAL A 40 -3.19 4.61 6.78
CA VAL A 40 -4.46 5.33 7.00
C VAL A 40 -4.79 5.42 8.49
N ARG A 41 -4.64 4.30 9.23
CA ARG A 41 -4.88 4.28 10.68
C ARG A 41 -3.96 5.25 11.44
N ARG A 42 -2.67 5.31 11.10
CA ARG A 42 -1.70 6.23 11.73
C ARG A 42 -1.90 7.68 11.32
N ALA A 43 -2.36 7.92 10.09
CA ALA A 43 -2.73 9.25 9.62
C ALA A 43 -3.99 9.80 10.31
N GLN A 44 -4.76 8.93 10.98
CA GLN A 44 -6.04 9.27 11.62
C GLN A 44 -7.05 9.90 10.65
N VAL A 45 -7.02 9.46 9.39
CA VAL A 45 -7.98 9.87 8.35
C VAL A 45 -9.06 8.81 8.19
N ALA A 46 -10.27 9.22 7.85
CA ALA A 46 -11.32 8.27 7.52
C ALA A 46 -11.03 7.65 6.14
N PRO A 47 -11.22 6.32 5.94
CA PRO A 47 -10.85 5.67 4.68
C PRO A 47 -11.56 6.25 3.44
N ASP A 48 -12.78 6.76 3.61
CA ASP A 48 -13.58 7.41 2.57
C ASP A 48 -13.02 8.78 2.12
N GLN A 49 -12.08 9.36 2.87
CA GLN A 49 -11.36 10.57 2.48
C GLN A 49 -10.21 10.28 1.48
N VAL A 50 -9.84 9.01 1.29
CA VAL A 50 -8.81 8.61 0.32
C VAL A 50 -9.42 8.58 -1.09
N GLY A 51 -9.27 9.67 -1.83
CA GLY A 51 -9.82 9.79 -3.19
C GLY A 51 -8.98 9.12 -4.29
N HIS A 52 -7.70 8.85 -4.03
CA HIS A 52 -6.81 8.26 -5.02
C HIS A 52 -5.73 7.39 -4.37
N VAL A 53 -5.40 6.29 -5.04
CA VAL A 53 -4.34 5.36 -4.64
C VAL A 53 -3.43 5.12 -5.84
N VAL A 54 -2.14 5.27 -5.63
CA VAL A 54 -1.10 4.88 -6.58
C VAL A 54 -0.25 3.83 -5.90
N PHE A 55 -0.10 2.67 -6.54
CA PHE A 55 0.66 1.55 -5.99
C PHE A 55 1.67 1.06 -7.02
N GLY A 56 2.93 0.93 -6.59
CA GLY A 56 4.01 0.45 -7.45
C GLY A 56 4.17 -1.05 -7.36
N GLN A 57 4.13 -1.75 -8.50
CA GLN A 57 4.43 -3.17 -8.61
C GLN A 57 5.17 -3.44 -9.90
N VAL A 58 6.24 -4.24 -9.84
CA VAL A 58 7.12 -4.51 -10.99
C VAL A 58 6.73 -5.78 -11.71
N LEU A 59 6.66 -6.90 -10.99
CA LEU A 59 6.32 -8.21 -11.53
C LEU A 59 5.00 -8.67 -10.92
N HIS A 60 4.03 -8.97 -11.77
CA HIS A 60 2.79 -9.61 -11.35
C HIS A 60 3.03 -11.11 -11.18
N THR A 61 2.84 -11.62 -9.97
CA THR A 61 2.99 -13.03 -9.60
C THR A 61 1.63 -13.71 -9.32
N ALA A 62 0.57 -12.93 -9.16
CA ALA A 62 -0.81 -13.37 -9.01
C ALA A 62 -1.78 -12.63 -9.97
N THR A 63 -2.99 -13.14 -10.13
CA THR A 63 -4.00 -12.60 -11.07
C THR A 63 -4.55 -11.24 -10.65
N GLU A 64 -4.57 -10.97 -9.36
CA GLU A 64 -5.10 -9.77 -8.71
C GLU A 64 -4.08 -8.62 -8.64
N ASP A 65 -2.80 -8.91 -8.85
CA ASP A 65 -1.69 -7.96 -8.79
C ASP A 65 -1.85 -6.71 -9.68
N PRO A 66 -2.37 -6.78 -10.91
CA PRO A 66 -2.64 -5.60 -11.73
C PRO A 66 -3.67 -4.64 -11.12
N TYR A 67 -4.44 -5.09 -10.13
CA TYR A 67 -5.52 -4.35 -9.49
C TYR A 67 -5.21 -3.97 -8.05
N ILE A 68 -3.98 -4.16 -7.56
CA ILE A 68 -3.58 -3.93 -6.16
C ILE A 68 -4.00 -2.55 -5.60
N ALA A 69 -4.07 -1.51 -6.42
CA ALA A 69 -4.55 -0.18 -6.01
C ALA A 69 -6.07 -0.08 -5.80
N ARG A 70 -6.82 -1.13 -6.14
CA ARG A 70 -8.28 -1.24 -6.07
C ARG A 70 -8.76 -2.34 -5.12
N VAL A 71 -7.82 -3.06 -4.50
CA VAL A 71 -8.10 -4.11 -3.51
C VAL A 71 -8.25 -3.50 -2.13
#